data_AF-A0A067FB90-F1
#
_entry.id   AF-A0A067FB90-F1
#
_cell.length_a   1.000
_cell.length_b   1.000
_cell.length_c   1.000
_cell.angle_alpha   90.00
_cell.angle_beta   90.00
_cell.angle_gamma   90.00
#
_symmetry.space_group_name_H-M   'P 1'
#
loop_
_entity.id
_entity.type
_entity.pdbx_description
1 polymer ?
#
loop_
_entity_poly.entity_id
_entity_poly.type
_entity_poly.pdbx_seq_one_letter_code
_entity_poly.pdbx_strand_id
1 'polypeptide(L)'
;MRSKARILESILKHPTTSTFIRSKTTSAQYVASRFRDPTFEKLMDKYKNYIKVISVQDLILANRNSPPSVSLEFLSRLSQKLHLNRGATAFLRKYPHIFHIFYDPVKSQPFCKLTETAVEISRQEAEAINACLSLVVERLVRLLSMSTSKSLPLRAVFKVWRELGLPDDFEDSVIARNPKIFRRCAGNEPNIH
;
A
#
# COMPACT_ATOMS: atom_id res chain seq x y z
N MET A 1 84.50 -12.46 27.31
CA MET A 1 84.65 -13.88 27.67
C MET A 1 83.34 -14.61 27.39
N ARG A 2 83.47 -15.91 27.09
CA ARG A 2 82.49 -16.86 26.56
C ARG A 2 81.15 -16.96 27.32
N SER A 3 80.10 -17.16 26.50
CA SER A 3 79.06 -18.21 26.60
C SER A 3 78.21 -18.31 27.88
N LYS A 4 76.89 -18.36 27.70
CA LYS A 4 76.12 -19.55 28.09
C LYS A 4 74.85 -19.73 27.25
N ALA A 5 74.83 -20.91 26.64
CA ALA A 5 73.75 -21.56 25.93
C ALA A 5 72.45 -21.64 26.77
N ARG A 6 71.28 -21.60 26.12
CA ARG A 6 70.32 -22.73 25.97
C ARG A 6 69.67 -23.17 27.31
N ILE A 7 68.38 -23.43 27.49
CA ILE A 7 67.24 -23.75 26.61
C ILE A 7 66.08 -24.10 27.57
N LEU A 8 64.82 -23.76 27.19
CA LEU A 8 63.54 -24.39 27.61
C LEU A 8 63.15 -24.27 29.11
N GLU A 9 61.92 -24.04 29.56
CA GLU A 9 60.54 -24.04 29.05
C GLU A 9 59.81 -22.94 29.86
N SER A 10 58.71 -22.31 29.45
CA SER A 10 57.40 -22.95 29.40
C SER A 10 56.34 -21.85 29.24
N ILE A 11 55.42 -22.07 28.31
CA ILE A 11 53.97 -21.94 28.51
C ILE A 11 53.48 -20.64 29.17
N LEU A 12 53.11 -19.65 28.35
CA LEU A 12 51.73 -19.13 28.34
C LEU A 12 51.45 -18.46 26.99
N LYS A 13 51.12 -19.31 26.01
CA LYS A 13 50.37 -18.88 24.82
C LYS A 13 48.97 -18.47 25.28
N HIS A 14 48.68 -17.18 25.28
CA HIS A 14 47.31 -16.73 25.11
C HIS A 14 47.23 -15.96 23.80
N PRO A 15 46.87 -16.62 22.68
CA PRO A 15 46.35 -15.87 21.55
C PRO A 15 45.02 -15.28 22.05
N THR A 16 44.96 -13.95 22.14
CA THR A 16 43.69 -13.23 22.16
C THR A 16 43.02 -13.49 20.81
N THR A 17 42.38 -14.65 20.71
CA THR A 17 41.52 -14.98 19.59
C THR A 17 40.29 -14.11 19.81
N SER A 18 40.34 -12.89 19.25
CA SER A 18 39.15 -12.08 19.08
C SER A 18 38.25 -12.84 18.12
N THR A 19 37.40 -13.70 18.67
CA THR A 19 36.34 -14.35 17.94
C THR A 19 35.39 -13.22 17.53
N PHE A 20 35.51 -12.78 16.27
CA PHE A 20 34.49 -11.96 15.64
C PHE A 20 33.21 -12.81 15.57
N ILE A 21 32.39 -12.73 16.61
CA ILE A 21 31.04 -13.27 16.61
C ILE A 21 30.29 -12.45 15.55
N ARG A 22 30.11 -13.02 14.36
CA ARG A 22 29.27 -12.43 13.32
C ARG A 22 27.84 -12.44 13.84
N SER A 23 27.40 -11.33 14.44
CA SER A 23 26.03 -11.13 14.87
C SER A 23 25.12 -11.25 13.64
N LYS A 24 24.33 -12.32 13.57
CA LYS A 24 23.31 -12.45 12.53
C LYS A 24 22.19 -11.46 12.87
N THR A 25 22.04 -10.42 12.05
CA THR A 25 20.89 -9.52 12.13
C THR A 25 19.64 -10.29 11.76
N THR A 26 18.70 -10.41 12.69
CA THR A 26 17.38 -10.99 12.39
C THR A 26 16.60 -10.07 11.45
N SER A 27 15.62 -10.60 10.71
CA SER A 27 14.75 -9.78 9.85
C SER A 27 14.08 -8.64 10.61
N ALA A 28 13.69 -8.87 11.88
CA ALA A 28 13.11 -7.85 12.74
C ALA A 28 14.11 -6.73 13.09
N GLN A 29 15.35 -7.09 13.44
CA GLN A 29 16.42 -6.10 13.70
C GLN A 29 16.77 -5.30 12.44
N TYR A 30 16.80 -5.96 11.28
CA TYR A 30 17.05 -5.29 10.01
C TYR A 30 15.94 -4.30 9.63
N VAL A 31 14.67 -4.68 9.85
CA VAL A 31 13.53 -3.77 9.61
C VAL A 31 13.52 -2.62 10.61
N ALA A 32 13.92 -2.87 11.86
CA ALA A 32 14.02 -1.84 12.90
C ALA A 32 15.18 -0.85 12.68
N SER A 33 16.27 -1.29 12.04
CA SER A 33 17.42 -0.43 11.74
C SER A 33 17.25 0.46 10.51
N ARG A 34 16.17 0.28 9.73
CA ARG A 34 15.87 1.16 8.58
C ARG A 34 15.54 2.56 9.09
N PHE A 35 16.13 3.56 8.47
CA PHE A 35 15.78 4.95 8.71
C PHE A 35 14.29 5.18 8.38
N ARG A 36 13.54 5.73 9.35
CA ARG A 36 12.16 6.16 9.17
C ARG A 36 12.10 7.65 9.43
N ASP A 37 11.70 8.41 8.42
CA ASP A 37 11.45 9.83 8.60
C ASP A 37 10.16 10.02 9.41
N PRO A 38 10.21 10.65 10.61
CA PRO A 38 9.03 10.89 11.43
C PRO A 38 7.94 11.71 10.73
N THR A 39 8.33 12.60 9.81
CA THR A 39 7.39 13.43 9.05
C THR A 39 6.58 12.57 8.09
N PHE A 40 7.28 11.73 7.33
CA PHE A 40 6.66 10.77 6.43
C PHE A 40 5.77 9.74 7.16
N GLU A 41 6.21 9.21 8.32
CA GLU A 41 5.40 8.28 9.10
C GLU A 41 4.06 8.92 9.54
N LYS A 42 4.11 10.17 10.02
CA LYS A 42 2.91 10.92 10.41
C LYS A 42 1.96 11.16 9.23
N LEU A 43 2.50 11.40 8.04
CA LEU A 43 1.72 11.50 6.80
C LEU A 43 1.07 10.15 6.47
N MET A 44 1.84 9.07 6.53
CA MET A 44 1.37 7.73 6.21
C MET A 44 0.26 7.25 7.13
N ASP A 45 0.27 7.64 8.41
CA ASP A 45 -0.83 7.33 9.31
C ASP A 45 -2.15 8.01 8.93
N LYS A 46 -2.09 9.23 8.38
CA LYS A 46 -3.27 9.87 7.80
C LYS A 46 -3.68 9.18 6.50
N TYR A 47 -2.71 8.83 5.66
CA TYR A 47 -2.95 8.13 4.39
C TYR A 47 -3.65 6.79 4.60
N LYS A 48 -3.22 5.99 5.58
CA LYS A 48 -3.89 4.72 5.95
C LYS A 48 -5.36 4.92 6.32
N ASN A 49 -5.71 6.03 6.96
CA ASN A 49 -7.11 6.34 7.26
C ASN A 49 -7.88 6.73 5.98
N TYR A 50 -7.26 7.50 5.10
CA TYR A 50 -7.84 7.86 3.80
C TYR A 50 -8.12 6.63 2.94
N ILE A 51 -7.19 5.67 2.85
CA ILE A 51 -7.42 4.40 2.14
C ILE A 51 -8.66 3.67 2.66
N LYS A 52 -8.86 3.62 3.98
CA LYS A 52 -10.06 3.00 4.57
C LYS A 52 -11.35 3.74 4.20
N VAL A 53 -11.31 5.07 4.14
CA VAL A 53 -12.46 5.89 3.71
C VAL A 53 -12.80 5.54 2.26
N ILE A 54 -11.81 5.54 1.38
CA ILE A 54 -11.99 5.19 -0.04
C ILE A 54 -12.52 3.77 -0.20
N SER A 55 -11.97 2.78 0.51
CA SER A 55 -12.49 1.41 0.41
C SER A 55 -13.97 1.29 0.81
N VAL A 56 -14.44 2.09 1.77
CA VAL A 56 -15.87 2.13 2.14
C VAL A 56 -16.68 2.91 1.08
N GLN A 57 -16.14 4.00 0.54
CA GLN A 57 -16.74 4.76 -0.55
C GLN A 57 -16.95 3.89 -1.79
N ASP A 58 -15.91 3.22 -2.26
CA ASP A 58 -15.96 2.33 -3.44
C ASP A 58 -16.97 1.21 -3.23
N LEU A 59 -17.03 0.65 -2.02
CA LEU A 59 -18.02 -0.37 -1.66
C LEU A 59 -19.45 0.15 -1.73
N ILE A 60 -19.69 1.40 -1.32
CA ILE A 60 -21.01 2.04 -1.42
C ILE A 60 -21.36 2.30 -2.88
N LEU A 61 -20.43 2.86 -3.67
CA LEU A 61 -20.64 3.21 -5.07
C LEU A 61 -20.82 1.97 -5.96
N ALA A 62 -20.18 0.85 -5.64
CA ALA A 62 -20.36 -0.42 -6.34
C ALA A 62 -21.74 -1.05 -6.12
N ASN A 63 -22.51 -0.58 -5.14
CA ASN A 63 -23.84 -1.11 -4.85
C ASN A 63 -24.89 -0.56 -5.82
N ARG A 64 -25.68 -1.46 -6.43
CA ARG A 64 -26.72 -1.11 -7.42
C ARG A 64 -27.98 -0.47 -6.83
N ASN A 65 -28.08 -0.33 -5.51
CA ASN A 65 -29.18 0.35 -4.86
C ASN A 65 -29.27 1.82 -5.31
N SER A 66 -30.48 2.35 -5.45
CA SER A 66 -30.73 3.78 -5.74
C SER A 66 -31.48 4.41 -4.57
N PRO A 67 -30.86 5.32 -3.77
CA PRO A 67 -29.47 5.77 -3.86
C PRO A 67 -28.46 4.71 -3.37
N PRO A 68 -27.19 4.76 -3.84
CA PRO A 68 -26.14 3.84 -3.43
C PRO A 68 -25.97 3.84 -1.91
N SER A 69 -26.19 2.68 -1.30
CA SER A 69 -26.20 2.52 0.15
C SER A 69 -25.92 1.08 0.57
N VAL A 70 -25.31 0.91 1.73
CA VAL A 70 -24.91 -0.39 2.30
C VAL A 70 -25.47 -0.54 3.71
N SER A 71 -25.88 -1.75 4.10
CA SER A 71 -26.33 -1.99 5.46
C SER A 71 -25.15 -1.94 6.44
N LEU A 72 -25.38 -1.44 7.64
CA LEU A 72 -24.34 -1.41 8.68
C LEU A 72 -23.95 -2.81 9.12
N GLU A 73 -24.87 -3.77 9.06
CA GLU A 73 -24.60 -5.19 9.36
C GLU A 73 -23.60 -5.78 8.36
N PHE A 74 -23.83 -5.55 7.06
CA PHE A 74 -22.90 -5.98 6.00
C PHE A 74 -21.52 -5.32 6.16
N LEU A 75 -21.49 -4.01 6.42
CA LEU A 75 -20.24 -3.29 6.64
C LEU A 75 -19.51 -3.77 7.91
N SER A 76 -20.25 -4.14 8.96
CA SER A 76 -19.70 -4.72 10.19
C SER A 76 -19.04 -6.07 9.92
N ARG A 77 -19.66 -6.93 9.10
CA ARG A 77 -19.05 -8.21 8.67
C ARG A 77 -17.76 -8.01 7.88
N LEU A 78 -17.66 -6.92 7.13
CA LEU A 78 -16.45 -6.56 6.37
C LEU A 78 -15.43 -5.73 7.17
N SER A 79 -15.73 -5.35 8.42
CA SER A 79 -14.90 -4.42 9.18
C SER A 79 -13.46 -4.90 9.37
N GLN A 80 -13.25 -6.21 9.53
CA GLN A 80 -11.93 -6.81 9.67
C GLN A 80 -11.14 -6.77 8.36
N LYS A 81 -11.80 -7.08 7.23
CA LYS A 81 -11.19 -7.02 5.89
C LYS A 81 -10.82 -5.58 5.49
N LEU A 82 -11.63 -4.61 5.92
CA LEU A 82 -11.41 -3.19 5.70
C LEU A 82 -10.52 -2.54 6.77
N HIS A 83 -9.98 -3.33 7.72
CA HIS A 83 -9.14 -2.86 8.82
C HIS A 83 -9.76 -1.71 9.65
N LEU A 84 -11.08 -1.77 9.90
CA LEU A 84 -11.82 -0.81 10.71
C LEU A 84 -11.69 -1.18 12.21
N ASN A 85 -10.61 -0.73 12.84
CA ASN A 85 -10.18 -1.15 14.19
C ASN A 85 -11.24 -1.04 15.30
N ARG A 86 -12.19 -0.08 15.21
CA ARG A 86 -13.24 0.14 16.23
C ARG A 86 -14.64 -0.29 15.76
N GLY A 87 -14.71 -1.05 14.67
CA GLY A 87 -15.96 -1.44 14.02
C GLY A 87 -16.48 -0.41 13.01
N ALA A 88 -17.41 -0.86 12.17
CA ALA A 88 -17.98 -0.06 11.08
C ALA A 88 -18.65 1.23 11.57
N THR A 89 -19.56 1.12 12.53
CA THR A 89 -20.33 2.27 13.03
C THR A 89 -19.44 3.36 13.65
N ALA A 90 -18.42 2.96 14.43
CA ALA A 90 -17.50 3.91 15.04
C ALA A 90 -16.62 4.61 13.98
N PHE A 91 -16.23 3.89 12.92
CA PHE A 91 -15.49 4.47 11.81
C PHE A 91 -16.33 5.49 11.04
N LEU A 92 -17.57 5.13 10.67
CA LEU A 92 -18.48 6.04 9.95
C LEU A 92 -18.74 7.34 10.74
N ARG A 93 -18.99 7.23 12.05
CA ARG A 93 -19.21 8.40 12.92
C ARG A 93 -17.99 9.32 13.04
N LYS A 94 -16.79 8.85 12.73
CA LYS A 94 -15.57 9.68 12.71
C LYS A 94 -15.54 10.62 11.50
N TYR A 95 -16.25 10.29 10.41
CA TYR A 95 -16.26 11.05 9.16
C TYR A 95 -17.69 11.41 8.72
N PRO A 96 -18.43 12.21 9.53
CA PRO A 96 -19.82 12.56 9.25
C PRO A 96 -20.00 13.45 8.00
N HIS A 97 -18.93 14.10 7.55
CA HIS A 97 -18.91 14.91 6.33
C HIS A 97 -18.86 14.05 5.05
N ILE A 98 -18.51 12.76 5.18
CA ILE A 98 -18.39 11.81 4.07
C ILE A 98 -19.53 10.79 4.12
N PHE A 99 -19.82 10.27 5.32
CA PHE A 99 -20.78 9.19 5.51
C PHE A 99 -22.00 9.66 6.29
N HIS A 100 -23.18 9.31 5.76
CA HIS A 100 -24.47 9.55 6.38
C HIS A 100 -25.11 8.22 6.77
N ILE A 101 -25.33 8.03 8.07
CA ILE A 101 -26.03 6.87 8.62
C ILE A 101 -27.51 7.21 8.74
N PHE A 102 -28.37 6.37 8.19
CA PHE A 102 -29.83 6.50 8.26
C PHE A 102 -30.48 5.16 8.58
N TYR A 103 -31.73 5.18 9.02
CA TYR A 103 -32.50 3.97 9.27
C TYR A 103 -33.45 3.73 8.10
N ASP A 104 -33.41 2.53 7.50
CA ASP A 104 -34.36 2.13 6.46
C ASP A 104 -35.59 1.48 7.14
N PRO A 105 -36.76 2.13 7.11
CA PRO A 105 -37.96 1.59 7.75
C PRO A 105 -38.45 0.30 7.08
N VAL A 106 -38.26 0.14 5.76
CA VAL A 106 -38.74 -1.01 5.00
C VAL A 106 -37.97 -2.28 5.39
N LYS A 107 -36.67 -2.14 5.58
CA LYS A 107 -35.79 -3.25 5.96
C LYS A 107 -35.55 -3.33 7.47
N SER A 108 -36.10 -2.39 8.23
CA SER A 108 -35.95 -2.25 9.69
C SER A 108 -34.50 -2.33 10.17
N GLN A 109 -33.55 -1.80 9.39
CA GLN A 109 -32.13 -1.88 9.69
C GLN A 109 -31.40 -0.58 9.33
N PRO A 110 -30.29 -0.27 10.01
CA PRO A 110 -29.49 0.91 9.70
C PRO A 110 -28.66 0.72 8.42
N PHE A 111 -28.64 1.76 7.58
CA PHE A 111 -27.86 1.87 6.35
C PHE A 111 -26.90 3.06 6.40
N CYS A 112 -25.88 3.00 5.55
CA CYS A 112 -24.93 4.06 5.31
C CYS A 112 -24.96 4.44 3.82
N LYS A 113 -24.95 5.73 3.54
CA LYS A 113 -24.74 6.31 2.20
C LYS A 113 -23.67 7.38 2.26
N LEU A 114 -23.17 7.78 1.11
CA LEU A 114 -22.32 8.96 0.99
C LEU A 114 -23.16 10.23 1.12
N THR A 115 -22.55 11.28 1.65
CA THR A 115 -23.11 12.64 1.59
C THR A 115 -23.08 13.16 0.15
N GLU A 116 -23.96 14.11 -0.18
CA GLU A 116 -24.01 14.70 -1.52
C GLU A 116 -22.68 15.37 -1.89
N THR A 117 -22.04 16.03 -0.93
CA THR A 117 -20.70 16.61 -1.08
C THR A 117 -19.64 15.56 -1.39
N ALA A 118 -19.67 14.39 -0.73
CA ALA A 118 -18.72 13.32 -1.00
C ALA A 118 -18.95 12.67 -2.37
N VAL A 119 -20.20 12.54 -2.80
CA VAL A 119 -20.54 12.04 -4.15
C VAL A 119 -19.99 13.00 -5.21
N GLU A 120 -20.18 14.30 -5.03
CA GLU A 120 -19.68 15.31 -5.96
C GLU A 120 -18.15 15.34 -6.02
N ILE A 121 -17.47 15.25 -4.87
CA ILE A 121 -16.00 15.14 -4.83
C ILE A 121 -15.52 13.89 -5.57
N SER A 122 -16.18 12.74 -5.35
CA SER A 122 -15.84 11.50 -6.06
C SER A 122 -16.00 11.64 -7.58
N ARG A 123 -17.03 12.37 -8.04
CA ARG A 123 -17.24 12.66 -9.46
C ARG A 123 -16.12 13.53 -10.01
N GLN A 124 -15.76 14.61 -9.31
CA GLN A 124 -14.68 15.51 -9.70
C GLN A 124 -13.32 14.80 -9.74
N GLU A 125 -13.05 13.91 -8.78
CA GLU A 125 -11.85 13.07 -8.76
C GLU A 125 -11.77 12.19 -10.01
N ALA A 126 -12.86 11.50 -10.35
CA ALA A 126 -12.91 10.67 -11.56
C ALA A 126 -12.72 11.49 -12.84
N GLU A 127 -13.29 12.69 -12.92
CA GLU A 127 -13.08 13.61 -14.06
C GLU A 127 -11.64 14.09 -14.17
N ALA A 128 -11.02 14.45 -13.04
CA ALA A 128 -9.63 14.87 -13.00
C ALA A 128 -8.67 13.74 -13.40
N ILE A 129 -8.92 12.50 -12.96
CA ILE A 129 -8.15 11.31 -13.36
C ILE A 129 -8.26 11.11 -14.88
N ASN A 130 -9.48 11.17 -15.41
CA ASN A 130 -9.73 11.03 -16.86
C ASN A 130 -9.06 12.14 -17.68
N ALA A 131 -9.07 13.37 -17.20
CA ALA A 131 -8.39 14.49 -17.86
C ALA A 131 -6.85 14.33 -17.86
N CYS A 132 -6.29 13.63 -16.87
CA CYS A 132 -4.85 13.44 -16.72
C CYS A 132 -4.30 12.15 -17.39
N LEU A 133 -5.12 11.39 -18.13
CA LEU A 133 -4.71 10.09 -18.67
C LEU A 133 -3.46 10.17 -19.57
N SER A 134 -3.31 11.22 -20.36
CA SER A 134 -2.11 11.45 -21.19
C SER A 134 -0.84 11.57 -20.36
N LEU A 135 -0.89 12.34 -19.27
CA LEU A 135 0.23 12.50 -18.34
C LEU A 135 0.58 11.18 -17.63
N VAL A 136 -0.43 10.37 -17.33
CA VAL A 136 -0.25 9.05 -16.71
C VAL A 136 0.48 8.09 -17.66
N VAL A 137 0.13 8.10 -18.96
CA VAL A 137 0.85 7.35 -19.99
C VAL A 137 2.32 7.76 -20.04
N GLU A 138 2.62 9.06 -20.05
CA GLU A 138 4.01 9.54 -20.04
C GLU A 138 4.78 9.09 -18.79
N ARG A 139 4.14 9.13 -17.62
CA ARG A 139 4.75 8.67 -16.36
C ARG A 139 5.07 7.18 -16.41
N LEU A 140 4.17 6.35 -16.93
CA LEU A 140 4.41 4.92 -17.11
C LEU A 140 5.56 4.66 -18.10
N VAL A 141 5.64 5.39 -19.20
CA VAL A 141 6.76 5.30 -20.15
C VAL A 141 8.09 5.67 -19.49
N ARG A 142 8.12 6.70 -18.65
CA ARG A 142 9.32 7.08 -17.89
C ARG A 142 9.71 5.97 -16.90
N LEU A 143 8.76 5.40 -16.16
CA LEU A 143 9.02 4.29 -15.24
C LEU A 143 9.60 3.06 -15.97
N LEU A 144 9.00 2.67 -17.10
CA LEU A 144 9.55 1.60 -17.94
C LEU A 144 10.94 1.96 -18.44
N SER A 145 11.17 3.22 -18.80
CA SER A 145 12.47 3.68 -19.28
C SER A 145 13.57 3.63 -18.22
N MET A 146 13.22 3.75 -16.94
CA MET A 146 14.16 3.60 -15.82
C MET A 146 14.48 2.13 -15.49
N SER A 147 13.62 1.19 -15.90
CA SER A 147 13.87 -0.24 -15.75
C SER A 147 14.90 -0.73 -16.77
N THR A 148 15.86 -1.54 -16.32
CA THR A 148 16.89 -2.13 -17.19
C THR A 148 16.28 -3.03 -18.27
N SER A 149 15.22 -3.76 -17.92
CA SER A 149 14.50 -4.65 -18.84
C SER A 149 13.39 -3.96 -19.63
N LYS A 150 13.18 -2.64 -19.44
CA LYS A 150 12.05 -1.89 -19.99
C LYS A 150 10.68 -2.52 -19.69
N SER A 151 10.62 -3.29 -18.60
CA SER A 151 9.43 -4.01 -18.15
C SER A 151 9.27 -3.84 -16.65
N LEU A 152 8.02 -3.89 -16.20
CA LEU A 152 7.65 -3.80 -14.79
C LEU A 152 6.60 -4.88 -14.49
N PRO A 153 6.70 -5.59 -13.35
CA PRO A 153 5.65 -6.51 -12.95
C PRO A 153 4.35 -5.76 -12.68
N LEU A 154 3.27 -6.22 -13.31
CA LEU A 154 1.97 -5.57 -13.17
C LEU A 154 1.48 -5.60 -11.72
N ARG A 155 1.80 -6.67 -10.96
CA ARG A 155 1.51 -6.75 -9.51
C ARG A 155 2.15 -5.62 -8.70
N ALA A 156 3.30 -5.09 -9.14
CA ALA A 156 3.98 -4.01 -8.44
C ALA A 156 3.30 -2.67 -8.75
N VAL A 157 2.87 -2.47 -10.00
CA VAL A 157 2.08 -1.30 -10.41
C VAL A 157 0.76 -1.26 -9.65
N PHE A 158 0.07 -2.41 -9.52
CA PHE A 158 -1.17 -2.53 -8.72
C PHE A 158 -1.01 -2.18 -7.23
N LYS A 159 0.20 -2.22 -6.68
CA LYS A 159 0.40 -1.80 -5.28
C LYS A 159 0.43 -0.28 -5.11
N VAL A 160 0.68 0.46 -6.19
CA VAL A 160 0.91 1.92 -6.15
C VAL A 160 0.09 2.66 -7.22
N TRP A 161 -0.93 2.02 -7.78
CA TRP A 161 -1.63 2.53 -8.95
C TRP A 161 -2.35 3.87 -8.68
N ARG A 162 -2.97 4.02 -7.50
CA ARG A 162 -3.60 5.29 -7.09
C ARG A 162 -2.58 6.42 -6.97
N GLU A 163 -1.40 6.11 -6.45
CA GLU A 163 -0.27 7.03 -6.29
C GLU A 163 0.33 7.43 -7.65
N LEU A 164 0.20 6.57 -8.66
CA LEU A 164 0.57 6.87 -10.05
C LEU A 164 -0.51 7.68 -10.79
N GLY A 165 -1.70 7.83 -10.20
CA GLY A 165 -2.86 8.46 -10.83
C GLY A 165 -3.52 7.59 -11.90
N LEU A 166 -3.34 6.27 -11.81
CA LEU A 166 -4.01 5.33 -12.71
C LEU A 166 -5.49 5.19 -12.31
N PRO A 167 -6.41 5.04 -13.28
CA PRO A 167 -7.79 4.64 -13.00
C PRO A 167 -7.90 3.16 -12.62
N ASP A 168 -8.99 2.75 -11.99
CA ASP A 168 -9.20 1.37 -11.49
C ASP A 168 -9.13 0.34 -12.62
N ASP A 169 -9.55 0.75 -13.82
CA ASP A 169 -9.59 -0.04 -15.04
C ASP A 169 -8.36 0.20 -15.95
N PHE A 170 -7.23 0.66 -15.41
CA PHE A 170 -6.08 1.10 -16.22
C PHE A 170 -5.50 0.04 -17.16
N GLU A 171 -5.71 -1.26 -16.89
CA GLU A 171 -5.37 -2.31 -17.86
C GLU A 171 -6.08 -2.09 -19.19
N ASP A 172 -7.36 -1.73 -19.16
CA ASP A 172 -8.17 -1.53 -20.35
C ASP A 172 -8.09 -0.07 -20.81
N SER A 173 -8.24 0.89 -19.89
CA SER A 173 -8.34 2.31 -20.21
C SER A 173 -6.99 2.93 -20.60
N VAL A 174 -5.87 2.41 -20.08
CA VAL A 174 -4.51 2.92 -20.34
C VAL A 174 -3.67 1.94 -21.15
N ILE A 175 -3.51 0.69 -20.71
CA ILE A 175 -2.59 -0.25 -21.36
C ILE A 175 -3.15 -0.71 -22.71
N ALA A 176 -4.36 -1.29 -22.73
CA ALA A 176 -4.97 -1.83 -23.95
C ALA A 176 -5.28 -0.74 -24.99
N ARG A 177 -5.59 0.49 -24.55
CA ARG A 177 -5.81 1.64 -25.42
C ARG A 177 -4.54 2.16 -26.10
N ASN A 178 -3.35 1.81 -25.59
CA ASN A 178 -2.06 2.27 -26.12
C ASN A 178 -1.16 1.10 -26.57
N PRO A 179 -1.58 0.25 -27.53
CA PRO A 179 -0.86 -0.98 -27.90
C PRO A 179 0.47 -0.71 -28.63
N LYS A 180 0.66 0.50 -29.16
CA LYS A 180 1.92 0.94 -29.77
C LYS A 180 2.99 1.26 -28.72
N ILE A 181 2.58 1.57 -27.49
CA ILE A 181 3.45 2.02 -26.40
C ILE A 181 3.66 0.90 -25.40
N PHE A 182 2.58 0.24 -24.97
CA PHE A 182 2.62 -0.80 -23.96
C PHE A 182 2.34 -2.18 -24.56
N ARG A 183 3.01 -3.19 -24.00
CA ARG A 183 2.78 -4.59 -24.29
C ARG A 183 2.70 -5.36 -22.99
N ARG A 184 1.60 -6.09 -22.77
CA ARG A 184 1.50 -7.03 -21.66
C ARG A 184 2.27 -8.31 -22.03
N CYS A 185 3.32 -8.61 -21.27
CA CYS A 185 4.08 -9.85 -21.42
C CYS A 185 3.66 -10.86 -20.34
N ALA A 186 3.50 -12.12 -20.70
CA ALA A 186 3.33 -13.19 -19.71
C ALA A 186 4.66 -13.41 -18.98
N GLY A 187 4.80 -12.83 -17.79
CA GLY A 187 6.02 -12.93 -16.99
C GLY A 187 5.96 -14.15 -16.07
N ASN A 188 6.93 -15.06 -16.19
CA ASN A 188 7.33 -15.93 -15.09
C ASN A 188 7.94 -15.03 -14.01
N GLU A 189 7.17 -14.64 -13.00
CA GLU A 189 7.72 -13.89 -11.88
C GLU A 189 8.57 -14.82 -11.01
N PRO A 190 9.89 -14.59 -10.87
CA PRO A 190 10.63 -15.23 -9.80
C PRO A 190 9.98 -14.76 -8.49
N ASN A 191 9.59 -15.70 -7.64
CA ASN A 191 8.94 -15.41 -6.37
C ASN A 191 9.83 -14.48 -5.51
N ILE A 192 9.54 -13.18 -5.53
CA ILE A 192 10.12 -12.24 -4.58
C ILE A 192 9.20 -12.28 -3.34
N HIS A 193 9.50 -13.23 -2.45
CA HIS A 193 8.99 -13.28 -1.08
C HIS A 193 9.84 -12.41 -0.15
#